data_AF-A0A1I7XVD3-F1
#
_entry.id   AF-A0A1I7XVD3-F1
#
_cell.length_a   1.000
_cell.length_b   1.000
_cell.length_c   1.000
_cell.angle_alpha   90.00
_cell.angle_beta   90.00
_cell.angle_gamma   90.00
#
_symmetry.space_group_name_H-M   'P 1'
#
loop_
_entity.id
_entity.type
_entity.pdbx_description
1 polymer ?
#
loop_
_entity_poly.entity_id
_entity_poly.type
_entity_poly.pdbx_seq_one_letter_code
_entity_poly.pdbx_strand_id
1 'polypeptide(L)'
;MLENAPCAPRKRSTTEKIDRIIRRLSEANRRLTARDIHNEMKVYPECSLSVRSIRRCLVEAGLNGRVARNKPVVSLKNRRTHATFA
;
A
#
# COMPACT_ATOMS: atom_id res chain seq x y z
N MET A 1 12.63 35.09 28.07
CA MET A 1 11.42 34.77 27.27
C MET A 1 11.53 33.31 26.90
N LEU A 2 10.56 32.47 27.28
CA LEU A 2 10.59 31.04 26.93
C LEU A 2 10.03 30.88 25.51
N GLU A 3 10.87 30.53 24.56
CA GLU A 3 10.44 30.26 23.19
C GLU A 3 9.65 28.94 23.12
N ASN A 4 8.49 28.96 22.47
CA ASN A 4 7.68 27.76 22.24
C ASN A 4 8.34 26.90 21.16
N ALA A 5 9.29 26.06 21.56
CA ALA A 5 9.92 25.09 20.67
C ALA A 5 8.93 23.95 20.34
N PRO A 6 8.90 23.46 19.09
CA PRO A 6 8.06 22.33 18.73
C PRO A 6 8.48 21.06 19.49
N CYS A 7 7.52 20.37 20.08
CA CYS A 7 7.76 19.09 20.76
C CYS A 7 8.20 18.00 19.76
N ALA A 8 9.14 17.16 20.18
CA ALA A 8 9.56 16.01 19.40
C ALA A 8 8.38 15.04 19.17
N PRO A 9 8.20 14.51 17.94
CA PRO A 9 7.11 13.60 17.62
C PRO A 9 7.27 12.24 18.31
N ARG A 10 6.15 11.56 18.56
CA ARG A 10 6.15 10.19 19.08
C ARG A 10 6.79 9.24 18.07
N LYS A 11 7.66 8.34 18.55
CA LYS A 11 8.27 7.28 17.73
C LYS A 11 7.18 6.40 17.10
N ARG A 12 7.40 6.01 15.84
CA ARG A 12 6.48 5.13 15.11
C ARG A 12 6.54 3.71 15.68
N SER A 13 5.42 3.00 15.58
CA SER A 13 5.33 1.57 15.89
C SER A 13 5.90 0.69 14.78
N THR A 14 6.03 1.21 13.56
CA THR A 14 6.57 0.50 12.41
C THR A 14 8.04 0.83 12.22
N THR A 15 8.81 -0.17 11.79
CA THR A 15 10.19 0.01 11.34
C THR A 15 10.21 0.13 9.82
N GLU A 16 11.25 0.76 9.26
CA GLU A 16 11.40 0.89 7.81
C GLU A 16 11.38 -0.46 7.08
N LYS A 17 11.93 -1.51 7.71
CA LYS A 17 11.92 -2.87 7.16
C LYS A 17 10.50 -3.36 6.95
N ILE A 18 9.62 -3.14 7.93
CA ILE A 18 8.22 -3.56 7.85
C ILE A 18 7.44 -2.72 6.85
N ASP A 19 7.67 -1.41 6.82
CA ASP A 19 7.04 -0.53 5.84
C ASP A 19 7.38 -0.96 4.40
N ARG A 20 8.64 -1.36 4.16
CA ARG A 20 9.08 -1.93 2.87
C ARG A 20 8.40 -3.26 2.54
N ILE A 21 8.19 -4.13 3.53
CA ILE A 21 7.49 -5.41 3.33
C ILE A 21 6.02 -5.16 2.99
N ILE A 22 5.33 -4.29 3.76
CA ILE A 22 3.93 -3.90 3.50
C ILE A 22 3.78 -3.36 2.08
N ARG A 23 4.68 -2.45 1.67
CA ARG A 23 4.69 -1.89 0.31
C ARG A 23 4.85 -2.99 -0.74
N ARG A 24 5.85 -3.87 -0.56
CA ARG A 24 6.13 -4.97 -1.50
C ARG A 24 4.93 -5.90 -1.66
N LEU A 25 4.25 -6.27 -0.58
CA LEU A 25 3.07 -7.15 -0.64
C LEU A 25 1.94 -6.50 -1.44
N SER A 26 1.68 -5.21 -1.20
CA SER A 26 0.65 -4.48 -1.93
C SER A 26 0.99 -4.30 -3.41
N GLU A 27 2.26 -4.08 -3.76
CA GLU A 27 2.72 -3.96 -5.14
C GLU A 27 2.67 -5.30 -5.90
N ALA A 28 3.03 -6.39 -5.22
CA ALA A 28 2.99 -7.74 -5.79
C ALA A 28 1.56 -8.15 -6.15
N ASN A 29 0.58 -7.80 -5.30
CA ASN A 29 -0.82 -8.02 -5.60
C ASN A 29 -1.69 -6.81 -5.19
N ARG A 30 -2.01 -5.98 -6.19
CA ARG A 30 -2.81 -4.76 -6.03
C ARG A 30 -4.24 -4.98 -5.54
N ARG A 31 -4.71 -6.23 -5.47
CA ARG A 31 -6.05 -6.59 -4.97
C ARG A 31 -6.07 -6.90 -3.47
N LEU A 32 -4.90 -7.06 -2.84
CA LEU A 32 -4.85 -7.33 -1.41
C LEU A 32 -5.34 -6.14 -0.61
N THR A 33 -6.21 -6.41 0.36
CA THR A 33 -6.67 -5.39 1.30
C THR A 33 -5.69 -5.25 2.46
N ALA A 34 -5.81 -4.15 3.22
CA ALA A 34 -5.03 -3.98 4.46
C ALA A 34 -5.29 -5.10 5.49
N ARG A 35 -6.47 -5.77 5.43
CA ARG A 35 -6.80 -6.91 6.30
C ARG A 35 -6.04 -8.17 5.87
N ASP A 36 -5.92 -8.39 4.57
CA ASP A 36 -5.17 -9.53 4.03
C ASP A 36 -3.68 -9.37 4.34
N ILE A 37 -3.14 -8.17 4.10
CA ILE A 37 -1.75 -7.84 4.45
C ILE A 37 -1.51 -8.00 5.95
N HIS A 38 -2.47 -7.61 6.80
CA HIS A 38 -2.37 -7.85 8.24
C HIS A 38 -2.26 -9.35 8.57
N ASN A 39 -3.04 -10.20 7.90
CA ASN A 39 -2.98 -11.65 8.12
C ASN A 39 -1.63 -12.23 7.66
N GLU A 40 -1.08 -11.75 6.55
CA GLU A 40 0.27 -12.12 6.12
C GLU A 40 1.35 -11.61 7.09
N MET A 41 1.15 -10.42 7.68
CA MET A 41 2.07 -9.85 8.66
C MET A 41 2.09 -10.60 10.00
N LYS A 42 1.08 -11.42 10.32
CA LYS A 42 1.09 -12.25 11.55
C LYS A 42 2.24 -13.24 11.61
N VAL A 43 2.83 -13.59 10.46
CA VAL A 43 4.01 -14.47 10.39
C VAL A 43 5.24 -13.81 11.04
N TYR A 44 5.25 -12.48 11.16
CA TYR A 44 6.34 -11.72 11.76
C TYR A 44 6.01 -11.40 13.24
N PRO A 45 6.62 -12.10 14.22
CA PRO A 45 6.35 -11.87 15.65
C PRO A 45 6.85 -10.52 16.15
N GLU A 46 7.75 -9.89 15.38
CA GLU A 46 8.49 -8.68 15.70
C GLU A 46 7.60 -7.43 15.81
N CYS A 47 6.37 -7.48 15.28
CA CYS A 47 5.48 -6.32 15.25
C CYS A 47 3.99 -6.69 15.28
N SER A 48 3.36 -6.44 16.42
CA SER A 48 1.91 -6.42 16.54
C SER A 48 1.35 -5.11 15.96
N LEU A 49 1.06 -5.11 14.65
CA LEU A 49 0.49 -3.96 13.97
C LEU A 49 -1.03 -4.06 13.87
N SER A 50 -1.70 -2.94 14.14
CA SER A 50 -3.12 -2.82 13.79
C SER A 50 -3.31 -2.71 12.27
N VAL A 51 -4.46 -3.18 11.76
CA VAL A 51 -4.88 -2.96 10.36
C VAL A 51 -4.86 -1.48 9.99
N ARG A 52 -5.16 -0.58 10.94
CA ARG A 52 -5.14 0.87 10.73
C ARG A 52 -3.72 1.40 10.49
N SER A 53 -2.74 0.86 11.22
CA SER A 53 -1.33 1.21 11.03
C SER A 53 -0.85 0.83 9.63
N ILE A 54 -1.22 -0.36 9.15
CA ILE A 54 -0.91 -0.82 7.78
C ILE A 54 -1.54 0.12 6.74
N ARG A 55 -2.82 0.47 6.92
CA ARG A 55 -3.49 1.41 6.02
C ARG A 55 -2.80 2.77 5.97
N ARG A 56 -2.35 3.29 7.12
CA ARG A 56 -1.59 4.54 7.17
C ARG A 56 -0.28 4.43 6.38
N CYS A 57 0.46 3.33 6.55
CA CYS A 57 1.70 3.10 5.81
C CYS A 57 1.47 3.04 4.29
N LEU A 58 0.40 2.38 3.84
CA LEU A 58 0.03 2.34 2.42
C LEU A 58 -0.31 3.74 1.88
N VAL A 59 -1.06 4.54 2.63
CA VAL A 59 -1.40 5.91 2.22
C VAL A 59 -0.16 6.81 2.17
N GLU A 60 0.73 6.71 3.16
CA GLU A 60 2.02 7.43 3.16
C GLU A 60 2.91 7.03 1.98
N ALA A 61 2.83 5.77 1.54
CA ALA A 61 3.50 5.28 0.33
C ALA A 61 2.78 5.66 -0.98
N GLY A 62 1.66 6.38 -0.94
CA GLY A 62 0.87 6.76 -2.12
C GLY A 62 0.01 5.62 -2.70
N LEU A 63 -0.12 4.49 -1.99
CA LEU A 63 -0.93 3.34 -2.37
C LEU A 63 -2.37 3.49 -1.86
N ASN A 64 -3.09 4.44 -2.43
CA ASN A 64 -4.49 4.68 -2.10
C ASN A 64 -5.39 3.59 -2.67
N GLY A 65 -6.39 3.17 -1.88
CA GLY A 65 -7.45 2.29 -2.37
C GLY A 65 -8.22 2.95 -3.50
N ARG A 66 -8.28 2.30 -4.67
CA ARG A 66 -9.03 2.77 -5.84
C ARG A 66 -9.79 1.60 -6.48
N VAL A 67 -10.94 1.91 -7.06
CA VAL A 67 -11.71 0.95 -7.86
C VAL A 67 -11.20 1.00 -9.30
N ALA A 68 -10.85 -0.16 -9.85
CA ALA A 68 -10.45 -0.24 -11.25
C ALA A 68 -11.61 0.10 -12.18
N ARG A 69 -11.34 0.82 -13.27
CA ARG A 69 -12.37 1.13 -14.27
C ARG A 69 -12.81 -0.14 -14.99
N ASN A 70 -14.13 -0.32 -15.15
CA ASN A 70 -14.69 -1.35 -16.01
C ASN A 70 -14.31 -1.07 -17.46
N LYS A 71 -13.39 -1.87 -18.00
CA LYS A 71 -13.00 -1.84 -19.41
C LYS A 71 -13.60 -3.05 -20.11
N PRO A 72 -14.10 -2.92 -21.36
CA PRO A 72 -14.56 -4.08 -22.11
C PRO A 72 -13.40 -5.04 -22.34
N VAL A 73 -13.71 -6.34 -22.36
CA VAL A 73 -12.73 -7.37 -22.68
C VAL A 73 -12.44 -7.29 -24.17
N VAL A 74 -11.22 -6.89 -24.54
CA VAL A 74 -10.79 -6.80 -25.93
C VAL A 74 -10.00 -8.06 -26.29
N SER A 75 -10.37 -8.71 -27.39
CA SER A 75 -9.66 -9.87 -27.93
C SER A 75 -8.21 -9.50 -28.29
N LEU A 76 -7.32 -10.50 -28.33
CA LEU A 76 -5.92 -10.26 -28.68
C LEU A 76 -5.78 -9.66 -30.09
N LYS A 77 -6.61 -10.12 -31.04
CA LYS A 77 -6.67 -9.59 -32.41
C LYS A 77 -6.99 -8.10 -32.41
N ASN A 78 -8.09 -7.70 -31.77
CA ASN A 78 -8.53 -6.31 -31.73
C ASN A 78 -7.54 -5.42 -30.97
N ARG A 79 -6.91 -5.95 -29.90
CA ARG A 79 -5.88 -5.22 -29.15
C ARG A 79 -4.67 -4.88 -30.04
N ARG A 80 -4.23 -5.81 -30.89
CA ARG A 80 -3.14 -5.58 -31.86
C ARG A 80 -3.54 -4.53 -32.89
N THR A 81 -4.73 -4.65 -33.48
CA THR A 81 -5.24 -3.68 -34.47
C THR A 81 -5.32 -2.27 -33.89
N HIS A 82 -5.82 -2.11 -32.66
CA HIS A 82 -5.90 -0.81 -32.00
C HIS A 82 -4.52 -0.23 -31.69
N ALA A 83 -3.54 -1.08 -31.33
CA ALA A 83 -2.18 -0.64 -31.02
C ALA A 83 -1.40 -0.18 -32.27
N THR A 84 -1.67 -0.77 -33.45
CA THR A 84 -1.01 -0.40 -34.71
C THR A 84 -1.69 0.75 -35.46
N PHE A 85 -2.94 1.08 -35.10
CA PHE A 85 -3.70 2.17 -35.72
C PHE A 85 -3.33 3.56 -35.15
N ALA A 86 -2.76 3.61 -33.95
CA ALA A 86 -2.26 4.83 -33.31
C ALA A 86 -0.81 5.10 -33.70
#